data_AF-A0AB39SLP6-F1
#
_entry.id   AF-A0AB39SLP6-F1
#
_cell.length_a   1.000
_cell.length_b   1.000
_cell.length_c   1.000
_cell.angle_alpha   90.00
_cell.angle_beta   90.00
_cell.angle_gamma   90.00
#
_symmetry.space_group_name_H-M   'P 1'
#
loop_
_entity.id
_entity.type
_entity.pdbx_description
1 polymer ?
#
loop_
_entity_poly.entity_id
_entity_poly.type
_entity_poly.pdbx_seq_one_letter_code
_entity_poly.pdbx_strand_id
1 'polypeptide(L)'
;MYENSTSSRAAGFLLDLIEADDAERARRRIGLQQPATEEPLDTQRKLFSWWTQTAVPSSVLLWVLEEDDPELNAIVWRHVSTDDAMRRAIVRGVPHGPGRTRAVRVAKPLARDQEPPVPGHFTQYGLIGALRASTSMGPARSAASMVLGRPGWQAVADADRERPLPGYARWALSVRPDCPPSLRARFGSHAKFAHRVRQAGVIEGPAQYATAWSPASKVLQVLSLGRTLFPTRVREAEDALRPLVRDHLGDREDAWAVLAQLIGTFQGSVPELVITAGAIA
;
A
#
# COMPACT_ATOMS: atom_id res chain seq x y z
N MET A 1 1.50 27.02 -2.06
CA MET A 1 2.80 26.74 -1.41
C MET A 1 3.00 25.27 -0.99
N TYR A 2 1.98 24.39 -1.08
CA TYR A 2 2.10 22.95 -0.73
C TYR A 2 2.70 22.05 -1.83
N GLU A 3 2.69 22.49 -3.10
CA GLU A 3 3.13 21.65 -4.24
C GLU A 3 4.64 21.38 -4.26
N ASN A 4 5.47 22.31 -3.76
CA ASN A 4 6.92 22.15 -3.78
C ASN A 4 7.41 20.99 -2.90
N SER A 5 6.76 20.69 -1.77
CA SER A 5 7.25 19.64 -0.87
C SER A 5 6.94 18.23 -1.39
N THR A 6 5.80 18.04 -2.05
CA THR A 6 5.39 16.79 -2.68
C THR A 6 6.31 16.44 -3.84
N SER A 7 6.51 17.38 -4.77
CA SER A 7 7.40 17.19 -5.93
C SER A 7 8.85 16.97 -5.50
N SER A 8 9.31 17.67 -4.45
CA SER A 8 10.65 17.49 -3.89
C SER A 8 10.89 16.08 -3.35
N ARG A 9 9.94 15.52 -2.60
CA ARG A 9 10.07 14.15 -2.08
C ARG A 9 9.99 13.09 -3.16
N ALA A 10 9.11 13.29 -4.13
CA ALA A 10 8.96 12.38 -5.25
C ALA A 10 10.23 12.31 -6.12
N ALA A 11 10.85 13.47 -6.41
CA ALA A 11 12.17 13.52 -7.05
C ALA A 11 13.28 12.98 -6.14
N GLY A 12 13.23 13.28 -4.83
CA GLY A 12 14.17 12.78 -3.84
C GLY A 12 14.25 11.26 -3.78
N PHE A 13 13.10 10.58 -3.83
CA PHE A 13 13.06 9.11 -3.90
C PHE A 13 13.82 8.56 -5.12
N LEU A 14 13.65 9.16 -6.30
CA LEU A 14 14.35 8.74 -7.52
C LEU A 14 15.84 9.04 -7.47
N LEU A 15 16.23 10.18 -6.89
CA LEU A 15 17.64 10.57 -6.71
C LEU A 15 18.40 9.57 -5.82
N ASP A 16 17.72 8.93 -4.87
CA ASP A 16 18.32 7.89 -4.03
C ASP A 16 18.55 6.55 -4.76
N LEU A 17 18.17 6.46 -6.05
CA LEU A 17 18.39 5.26 -6.88
C LEU A 17 19.65 5.34 -7.74
N ILE A 18 20.27 6.51 -7.86
CA ILE A 18 21.53 6.74 -8.60
C ILE A 18 22.72 6.92 -7.65
N GLU A 19 23.92 7.02 -8.21
CA GLU A 19 25.14 7.21 -7.42
C GLU A 19 25.11 8.56 -6.69
N ALA A 20 25.71 8.61 -5.49
CA ALA A 20 25.59 9.75 -4.59
C ALA A 20 26.09 11.07 -5.20
N ASP A 21 27.19 11.03 -5.94
CA ASP A 21 27.79 12.19 -6.59
C ASP A 21 26.89 12.74 -7.71
N ASP A 22 26.24 11.85 -8.46
CA ASP A 22 25.30 12.21 -9.53
C ASP A 22 24.01 12.79 -8.94
N ALA A 23 23.52 12.17 -7.86
CA ALA A 23 22.37 12.66 -7.11
C ALA A 23 22.60 14.06 -6.56
N GLU A 24 23.80 14.37 -6.06
CA GLU A 24 24.13 15.71 -5.56
C GLU A 24 24.13 16.75 -6.69
N ARG A 25 24.75 16.44 -7.84
CA ARG A 25 24.72 17.34 -9.01
C ARG A 25 23.29 17.63 -9.46
N ALA A 26 22.50 16.57 -9.63
CA ALA A 26 21.09 16.68 -9.98
C ALA A 26 20.31 17.51 -8.96
N ARG A 27 20.46 17.27 -7.64
CA ARG A 27 19.81 18.09 -6.58
C ARG A 27 20.11 19.58 -6.72
N ARG A 28 21.39 19.94 -6.92
CA ARG A 28 21.79 21.33 -7.14
C ARG A 28 21.11 21.92 -8.37
N ARG A 29 21.06 21.17 -9.47
CA ARG A 29 20.43 21.60 -10.73
C ARG A 29 18.94 21.94 -10.57
N ILE A 30 18.20 21.13 -9.81
CA ILE A 30 16.75 21.29 -9.63
C ILE A 30 16.37 22.08 -8.37
N GLY A 31 17.35 22.64 -7.66
CA GLY A 31 17.14 23.45 -6.47
C GLY A 31 16.61 22.67 -5.25
N LEU A 32 16.87 21.36 -5.19
CA LEU A 32 16.53 20.55 -4.02
C LEU A 32 17.63 20.63 -2.96
N GLN A 33 17.22 20.85 -1.71
CA GLN A 33 18.12 20.74 -0.57
C GLN A 33 18.45 19.27 -0.29
N GLN A 34 19.66 19.01 0.22
CA GLN A 34 20.00 17.69 0.73
C GLN A 34 19.04 17.33 1.89
N PRO A 35 18.59 16.07 1.96
CA PRO A 35 17.79 15.62 3.08
C PRO A 35 18.61 15.77 4.36
N ALA A 36 18.04 16.45 5.37
CA ALA A 36 18.66 16.54 6.68
C ALA A 36 18.82 15.13 7.26
N THR A 37 19.96 14.87 7.93
CA THR A 37 20.26 13.56 8.55
C THR A 37 19.22 13.15 9.58
N GLU A 38 18.54 14.12 10.20
CA GLU A 38 17.35 13.92 11.03
C GLU A 38 16.25 14.91 10.59
N GLU A 39 15.10 14.39 10.14
CA GLU A 39 13.93 15.24 9.90
C GLU A 39 13.37 15.75 11.24
N PRO A 40 13.10 17.06 11.40
CA PRO A 40 12.44 17.58 12.59
C PRO A 40 11.12 16.87 12.88
N LEU A 41 10.82 16.63 14.16
CA LEU A 41 9.58 15.96 14.61
C LEU A 41 8.29 16.57 14.03
N ASP A 42 8.27 17.89 13.80
CA ASP A 42 7.12 18.58 13.22
C ASP A 42 6.90 18.20 11.73
N THR A 43 7.98 17.97 10.99
CA THR A 43 7.95 17.49 9.61
C THR A 43 7.39 16.07 9.55
N GLN A 44 7.83 15.19 10.45
CA GLN A 44 7.31 13.83 10.57
C GLN A 44 5.81 13.82 10.94
N ARG A 45 5.36 14.67 11.86
CA ARG A 45 3.93 14.78 12.22
C ARG A 45 3.08 15.24 11.03
N LYS A 46 3.53 16.27 10.30
CA LYS A 46 2.84 16.74 9.08
C LYS A 46 2.78 15.65 8.01
N LEU A 47 3.85 14.88 7.86
CA LEU A 47 3.91 13.73 6.97
C LEU A 47 2.88 12.66 7.31
N PHE A 48 2.86 12.20 8.57
CA PHE A 48 1.89 11.20 9.00
C PHE A 48 0.46 11.73 8.96
N SER A 49 0.24 13.02 9.22
CA SER A 49 -1.07 13.66 9.05
C SER A 49 -1.52 13.67 7.58
N TRP A 50 -0.63 14.00 6.64
CA TRP A 50 -0.94 13.94 5.22
C TRP A 50 -1.22 12.50 4.77
N TRP A 51 -0.38 11.56 5.19
CA TRP A 51 -0.52 10.14 4.89
C TRP A 51 -1.88 9.60 5.34
N THR A 52 -2.25 9.81 6.60
CA THR A 52 -3.51 9.29 7.16
C THR A 52 -4.77 9.85 6.49
N GLN A 53 -4.68 11.00 5.84
CA GLN A 53 -5.80 11.64 5.12
C GLN A 53 -5.79 11.37 3.61
N THR A 54 -4.72 10.79 3.07
CA THR A 54 -4.61 10.54 1.63
C THR A 54 -5.06 9.13 1.31
N ALA A 55 -6.03 8.97 0.42
CA ALA A 55 -6.45 7.64 0.01
C ALA A 55 -5.32 6.93 -0.72
N VAL A 56 -4.96 5.73 -0.24
CA VAL A 56 -3.98 4.84 -0.86
C VAL A 56 -4.63 3.48 -1.14
N PRO A 57 -4.10 2.71 -2.11
CA PRO A 57 -4.53 1.32 -2.30
C PRO A 57 -4.41 0.52 -1.00
N SER A 58 -5.37 -0.36 -0.73
CA SER A 58 -5.41 -1.17 0.51
C SER A 58 -4.16 -2.06 0.69
N SER A 59 -3.50 -2.44 -0.41
CA SER A 59 -2.25 -3.20 -0.36
C SER A 59 -1.10 -2.40 0.26
N VAL A 60 -1.08 -1.08 0.07
CA VAL A 60 -0.07 -0.22 0.69
C VAL A 60 -0.19 -0.26 2.21
N LEU A 61 -1.42 -0.22 2.73
CA LEU A 61 -1.66 -0.38 4.17
C LEU A 61 -1.23 -1.76 4.66
N LEU A 62 -1.48 -2.81 3.87
CA LEU A 62 -1.01 -4.16 4.21
C LEU A 62 0.52 -4.22 4.32
N TRP A 63 1.28 -3.59 3.42
CA TRP A 63 2.74 -3.59 3.51
C TRP A 63 3.24 -2.94 4.81
N VAL A 64 2.55 -1.90 5.28
CA VAL A 64 2.85 -1.28 6.58
C VAL A 64 2.53 -2.24 7.74
N LEU A 65 1.41 -2.95 7.66
CA LEU A 65 1.04 -3.95 8.67
C LEU A 65 2.00 -5.15 8.68
N GLU A 66 2.58 -5.53 7.55
CA GLU A 66 3.54 -6.64 7.42
C GLU A 66 4.83 -6.42 8.24
N GLU A 67 5.15 -5.17 8.62
CA GLU A 67 6.25 -4.87 9.55
C GLU A 67 5.96 -5.33 11.00
N ASP A 68 4.70 -5.63 11.33
CA ASP A 68 4.24 -6.06 12.65
C ASP A 68 4.69 -5.12 13.79
N ASP A 69 4.85 -3.83 13.49
CA ASP A 69 5.22 -2.78 14.45
C ASP A 69 3.96 -2.14 15.07
N PRO A 70 3.84 -2.09 16.42
CA PRO A 70 2.67 -1.52 17.09
C PRO A 70 2.36 -0.06 16.72
N GLU A 71 3.38 0.78 16.57
CA GLU A 71 3.21 2.21 16.28
C GLU A 71 2.79 2.42 14.82
N LEU A 72 3.37 1.66 13.88
CA LEU A 72 2.90 1.64 12.49
C LEU A 72 1.45 1.14 12.38
N ASN A 73 1.08 0.10 13.15
CA ASN A 73 -0.30 -0.37 13.22
C ASN A 73 -1.27 0.73 13.72
N ALA A 74 -0.83 1.60 14.64
CA ALA A 74 -1.64 2.74 15.09
C ALA A 74 -1.81 3.82 14.01
N ILE A 75 -0.82 4.00 13.15
CA ILE A 75 -0.92 4.89 11.97
C ILE A 75 -1.94 4.30 10.98
N VAL A 76 -1.85 3.00 10.68
CA VAL A 76 -2.80 2.32 9.79
C VAL A 76 -4.21 2.37 10.37
N TRP A 77 -4.41 2.12 11.67
CA TRP A 77 -5.74 2.20 12.30
C TRP A 77 -6.47 3.54 12.02
N ARG A 78 -5.73 4.65 12.05
CA ARG A 78 -6.23 6.02 11.86
C ARG A 78 -6.35 6.45 10.40
N HIS A 79 -5.83 5.66 9.48
CA HIS A 79 -5.79 5.99 8.07
C HIS A 79 -7.20 5.92 7.44
N VAL A 80 -7.51 6.88 6.55
CA VAL A 80 -8.84 7.03 5.93
C VAL A 80 -9.30 5.81 5.13
N SER A 81 -8.36 5.11 4.47
CA SER A 81 -8.64 3.91 3.67
C SER A 81 -8.68 2.60 4.47
N THR A 82 -8.51 2.63 5.79
CA THR A 82 -8.51 1.42 6.61
C THR A 82 -9.93 0.89 6.79
N ASP A 83 -10.11 -0.39 6.51
CA ASP A 83 -11.40 -1.08 6.67
C ASP A 83 -11.54 -1.76 8.04
N ASP A 84 -12.75 -2.27 8.31
CA ASP A 84 -13.04 -2.93 9.59
C ASP A 84 -12.24 -4.22 9.78
N ALA A 85 -11.83 -4.88 8.69
CA ALA A 85 -11.03 -6.10 8.77
C ALA A 85 -9.62 -5.79 9.30
N MET A 86 -8.98 -4.76 8.73
CA MET A 86 -7.68 -4.26 9.18
C MET A 86 -7.75 -3.73 10.60
N ARG A 87 -8.76 -2.90 10.91
CA ARG A 87 -8.97 -2.40 12.27
C ARG A 87 -9.06 -3.56 13.25
N ARG A 88 -9.95 -4.52 12.99
CA ARG A 88 -10.12 -5.69 13.84
C ARG A 88 -8.85 -6.52 13.99
N ALA A 89 -8.08 -6.70 12.92
CA ALA A 89 -6.79 -7.40 12.96
C ALA A 89 -5.80 -6.69 13.89
N ILE A 90 -5.69 -5.36 13.81
CA ILE A 90 -4.81 -4.54 14.64
C ILE A 90 -5.15 -4.67 16.13
N VAL A 91 -6.41 -4.46 16.52
CA VAL A 91 -6.79 -4.49 17.96
C VAL A 91 -6.76 -5.90 18.54
N ARG A 92 -6.85 -6.93 17.70
CA ARG A 92 -6.67 -8.33 18.13
C ARG A 92 -5.22 -8.80 18.06
N GLY A 93 -4.28 -7.94 17.67
CA GLY A 93 -2.86 -8.27 17.59
C GLY A 93 -2.55 -9.37 16.57
N VAL A 94 -3.30 -9.44 15.47
CA VAL A 94 -3.08 -10.42 14.41
C VAL A 94 -1.78 -10.08 13.67
N PRO A 95 -0.82 -11.02 13.55
CA PRO A 95 0.38 -10.78 12.77
C PRO A 95 0.08 -10.83 11.27
N HIS A 96 0.71 -9.93 10.53
CA HIS A 96 0.61 -9.83 9.07
C HIS A 96 1.92 -10.25 8.38
N GLY A 97 3.06 -10.11 9.06
CA GLY A 97 4.36 -10.41 8.49
C GLY A 97 4.51 -11.87 8.03
N PRO A 98 5.26 -12.13 6.95
CA PRO A 98 5.46 -13.47 6.43
C PRO A 98 6.14 -14.36 7.48
N GLY A 99 5.56 -15.54 7.74
CA GLY A 99 6.06 -16.52 8.72
C GLY A 99 5.81 -16.15 10.19
N ARG A 100 5.25 -14.97 10.49
CA ARG A 100 4.98 -14.53 11.85
C ARG A 100 3.72 -15.21 12.41
N THR A 101 3.83 -15.70 13.63
CA THR A 101 2.74 -16.41 14.34
C THR A 101 2.46 -15.82 15.72
N ARG A 102 3.42 -15.08 16.29
CA ARG A 102 3.26 -14.42 17.58
C ARG A 102 2.33 -13.22 17.45
N ALA A 103 1.43 -13.07 18.41
CA ALA A 103 0.55 -11.90 18.47
C ALA A 103 1.36 -10.61 18.58
N VAL A 104 0.94 -9.60 17.82
CA VAL A 104 1.52 -8.25 17.82
C VAL A 104 0.96 -7.48 19.01
N ARG A 105 1.82 -6.72 19.70
CA ARG A 105 1.38 -5.87 20.81
C ARG A 105 0.50 -4.73 20.26
N VAL A 106 -0.63 -4.48 20.91
CA VAL A 106 -1.47 -3.31 20.59
C VAL A 106 -0.81 -2.05 21.18
N ALA A 107 -0.63 -1.02 20.35
CA ALA A 107 -0.07 0.24 20.81
C ALA A 107 -0.95 0.90 21.88
N LYS A 108 -0.31 1.58 22.83
CA LYS A 108 -1.01 2.21 23.97
C LYS A 108 -2.16 3.15 23.56
N PRO A 109 -2.03 3.98 22.50
CA PRO A 109 -3.12 4.85 22.09
C PRO A 109 -4.37 4.10 21.65
N LEU A 110 -4.21 2.88 21.09
CA LEU A 110 -5.31 2.04 20.63
C LEU A 110 -5.97 1.23 21.74
N ALA A 111 -5.35 1.12 22.92
CA ALA A 111 -5.88 0.32 24.02
C ALA A 111 -7.25 0.82 24.52
N ARG A 112 -7.61 2.06 24.19
CA ARG A 112 -8.91 2.69 24.52
C ARG A 112 -9.87 2.74 23.33
N ASP A 113 -9.39 2.44 22.14
CA ASP A 113 -10.22 2.45 20.94
C ASP A 113 -11.07 1.18 20.91
N GLN A 114 -12.33 1.33 20.47
CA GLN A 114 -13.25 0.20 20.39
C GLN A 114 -13.01 -0.59 19.11
N GLU A 115 -12.94 -1.92 19.25
CA GLU A 115 -13.02 -2.83 18.11
C GLU A 115 -14.29 -2.53 17.29
N PRO A 116 -14.23 -2.57 15.94
CA PRO A 116 -15.43 -2.42 15.12
C PRO A 116 -16.51 -3.44 15.56
N PRO A 117 -17.81 -3.08 15.49
CA PRO A 117 -18.87 -3.96 15.97
C PRO A 117 -18.83 -5.32 15.26
N VAL A 118 -19.06 -6.40 16.01
CA VAL A 118 -19.14 -7.75 15.43
C VAL A 118 -20.46 -7.85 14.65
N PRO A 119 -20.44 -8.26 13.36
CA PRO A 119 -21.66 -8.37 12.56
C PRO A 119 -22.65 -9.38 13.16
N GLY A 120 -23.94 -9.04 13.22
CA GLY A 120 -24.97 -9.91 13.81
C GLY A 120 -25.04 -11.30 13.16
N HIS A 121 -24.88 -11.39 11.84
CA HIS A 121 -24.86 -12.67 11.13
C HIS A 121 -23.67 -13.55 11.54
N PHE A 122 -22.52 -12.96 11.91
CA PHE A 122 -21.39 -13.71 12.43
C PHE A 122 -21.73 -14.33 13.79
N THR A 123 -22.38 -13.58 14.68
CA THR A 123 -22.83 -14.09 15.98
C THR A 123 -23.85 -15.22 15.83
N GLN A 124 -24.73 -15.14 14.83
CA GLN A 124 -25.78 -16.12 14.63
C GLN A 124 -25.30 -17.40 13.93
N TYR A 125 -24.45 -17.28 12.91
CA TYR A 125 -24.12 -18.39 12.00
C TYR A 125 -22.63 -18.79 12.00
N GLY A 126 -21.80 -18.09 12.78
CA GLY A 126 -20.35 -18.18 12.68
C GLY A 126 -19.80 -17.62 11.36
N LEU A 127 -18.49 -17.73 11.17
CA LEU A 127 -17.80 -17.16 10.01
C LEU A 127 -18.34 -17.67 8.67
N ILE A 128 -18.32 -18.99 8.49
CA ILE A 128 -18.67 -19.61 7.21
C ILE A 128 -20.18 -19.49 6.94
N GLY A 129 -21.01 -19.63 7.97
CA GLY A 129 -22.45 -19.43 7.86
C GLY A 129 -22.80 -18.00 7.45
N ALA A 130 -22.15 -16.99 8.03
CA ALA A 130 -22.36 -15.59 7.64
C ALA A 130 -21.95 -15.32 6.17
N LEU A 131 -20.82 -15.88 5.72
CA LEU A 131 -20.38 -15.79 4.32
C LEU A 131 -21.36 -16.49 3.37
N ARG A 132 -21.87 -17.68 3.74
CA ARG A 132 -22.85 -18.43 2.94
C ARG A 132 -24.23 -17.74 2.90
N ALA A 133 -24.62 -17.05 3.96
CA ALA A 133 -25.89 -16.30 4.04
C ALA A 133 -25.86 -14.94 3.32
N SER A 134 -24.70 -14.51 2.80
CA SER A 134 -24.55 -13.18 2.20
C SER A 134 -25.15 -13.10 0.79
N THR A 135 -26.27 -12.38 0.67
CA THR A 135 -27.01 -12.21 -0.60
C THR A 135 -26.74 -10.87 -1.31
N SER A 136 -25.95 -9.97 -0.71
CA SER A 136 -25.56 -8.70 -1.30
C SER A 136 -24.19 -8.24 -0.81
N MET A 137 -23.65 -7.17 -1.40
CA MET A 137 -22.29 -6.70 -1.13
C MET A 137 -22.03 -6.22 0.29
N GLY A 138 -23.00 -5.55 0.93
CA GLY A 138 -22.85 -5.05 2.30
C GLY A 138 -22.64 -6.17 3.32
N PRO A 139 -23.58 -7.14 3.43
CA PRO A 139 -23.44 -8.33 4.26
C PRO A 139 -22.18 -9.14 3.92
N ALA A 140 -21.83 -9.29 2.64
CA ALA A 140 -20.62 -9.99 2.24
C ALA A 140 -19.34 -9.33 2.76
N ARG A 141 -19.22 -8.00 2.65
CA ARG A 141 -18.08 -7.24 3.21
C ARG A 141 -18.04 -7.32 4.73
N SER A 142 -19.19 -7.20 5.37
CA SER A 142 -19.33 -7.30 6.81
C SER A 142 -18.88 -8.68 7.32
N ALA A 143 -19.36 -9.76 6.72
CA ALA A 143 -18.92 -11.13 7.04
C ALA A 143 -17.44 -11.34 6.70
N ALA A 144 -16.97 -10.86 5.55
CA ALA A 144 -15.57 -10.94 5.16
C ALA A 144 -14.67 -10.23 6.16
N SER A 145 -15.09 -9.14 6.82
CA SER A 145 -14.29 -8.44 7.85
C SER A 145 -13.92 -9.31 9.06
N MET A 146 -14.60 -10.44 9.26
CA MET A 146 -14.35 -11.39 10.34
C MET A 146 -13.31 -12.47 9.99
N VAL A 147 -12.83 -12.52 8.74
CA VAL A 147 -11.73 -13.42 8.35
C VAL A 147 -10.42 -12.81 8.84
N LEU A 148 -9.80 -13.40 9.86
CA LEU A 148 -8.60 -12.86 10.49
C LEU A 148 -7.47 -13.89 10.49
N GLY A 149 -6.28 -13.42 10.09
CA GLY A 149 -5.05 -14.20 10.10
C GLY A 149 -5.12 -15.49 9.28
N ARG A 150 -4.07 -16.31 9.42
CA ARG A 150 -3.96 -17.59 8.72
C ARG A 150 -5.11 -18.56 9.03
N PRO A 151 -5.54 -18.74 10.30
CA PRO A 151 -6.63 -19.68 10.60
C PRO A 151 -7.96 -19.31 9.95
N GLY A 152 -8.30 -18.01 9.91
CA GLY A 152 -9.51 -17.53 9.25
C GLY A 152 -9.47 -17.80 7.75
N TRP A 153 -8.35 -17.48 7.09
CA TRP A 153 -8.18 -17.74 5.67
C TRP A 153 -8.18 -19.23 5.33
N GLN A 154 -7.61 -20.08 6.19
CA GLN A 154 -7.65 -21.53 6.04
C GLN A 154 -9.08 -22.06 6.09
N ALA A 155 -9.86 -21.62 7.09
CA ALA A 155 -11.28 -22.01 7.22
C ALA A 155 -12.10 -21.61 5.99
N VAL A 156 -11.86 -20.43 5.41
CA VAL A 156 -12.50 -19.99 4.17
C VAL A 156 -12.08 -20.86 2.98
N ALA A 157 -10.79 -21.16 2.85
CA ALA A 157 -10.26 -21.98 1.76
C ALA A 157 -10.82 -23.40 1.77
N ASP A 158 -10.98 -23.98 2.97
CA ASP A 158 -11.56 -25.31 3.18
C ASP A 158 -13.06 -25.31 2.91
N ALA A 159 -13.80 -24.33 3.45
CA ALA A 159 -15.24 -24.19 3.21
C ALA A 159 -15.58 -23.99 1.74
N ASP A 160 -14.81 -23.18 1.00
CA ASP A 160 -15.00 -22.98 -0.44
C ASP A 160 -14.65 -24.23 -1.25
N ARG A 161 -13.73 -25.07 -0.75
CA ARG A 161 -13.35 -26.34 -1.41
C ARG A 161 -14.47 -27.37 -1.25
N GLU A 162 -15.04 -27.46 -0.06
CA GLU A 162 -16.18 -28.33 0.24
C GLU A 162 -17.42 -27.90 -0.57
N ARG A 163 -17.76 -26.61 -0.52
CA ARG A 163 -18.88 -26.04 -1.27
C ARG A 163 -18.56 -24.59 -1.66
N PRO A 164 -18.54 -24.25 -2.96
CA PRO A 164 -18.33 -22.89 -3.44
C PRO A 164 -19.10 -21.83 -2.65
N LEU A 165 -18.38 -20.81 -2.17
CA LEU A 165 -18.99 -19.66 -1.51
C LEU A 165 -19.82 -18.83 -2.53
N PRO A 166 -20.87 -18.13 -2.08
CA PRO A 166 -21.66 -17.25 -2.94
C PRO A 166 -20.80 -16.17 -3.64
N GLY A 167 -21.22 -15.73 -4.82
CA GLY A 167 -20.46 -14.78 -5.65
C GLY A 167 -20.11 -13.47 -4.94
N TYR A 168 -21.04 -12.90 -4.16
CA TYR A 168 -20.76 -11.69 -3.37
C TYR A 168 -19.73 -11.92 -2.27
N ALA A 169 -19.76 -13.06 -1.60
CA ALA A 169 -18.76 -13.44 -0.59
C ALA A 169 -17.39 -13.62 -1.22
N ARG A 170 -17.30 -14.37 -2.33
CA ARG A 170 -16.04 -14.56 -3.09
C ARG A 170 -15.46 -13.23 -3.56
N TRP A 171 -16.30 -12.32 -4.06
CA TRP A 171 -15.84 -10.99 -4.47
C TRP A 171 -15.35 -10.16 -3.28
N ALA A 172 -16.10 -10.09 -2.19
CA ALA A 172 -15.70 -9.38 -0.97
C ALA A 172 -14.37 -9.90 -0.39
N LEU A 173 -14.14 -11.21 -0.45
CA LEU A 173 -12.88 -11.84 -0.05
C LEU A 173 -11.75 -11.55 -1.05
N SER A 174 -12.03 -11.55 -2.36
CA SER A 174 -10.99 -11.35 -3.38
C SER A 174 -10.35 -9.96 -3.38
N VAL A 175 -11.12 -8.94 -2.98
CA VAL A 175 -10.66 -7.54 -2.94
C VAL A 175 -9.97 -7.17 -1.64
N ARG A 176 -9.86 -8.11 -0.70
CA ARG A 176 -9.02 -7.93 0.48
C ARG A 176 -7.55 -8.07 0.10
N PRO A 177 -6.67 -7.15 0.54
CA PRO A 177 -5.26 -7.23 0.20
C PRO A 177 -4.60 -8.49 0.80
N ASP A 178 -5.04 -8.92 1.99
CA ASP A 178 -4.49 -10.07 2.71
C ASP A 178 -5.08 -11.43 2.28
N CYS A 179 -5.95 -11.45 1.27
CA CYS A 179 -6.45 -12.70 0.70
C CYS A 179 -5.30 -13.48 0.04
N PRO A 180 -5.06 -14.76 0.43
CA PRO A 180 -3.98 -15.56 -0.14
C PRO A 180 -4.08 -15.62 -1.68
N PRO A 181 -2.98 -15.41 -2.44
CA PRO A 181 -3.02 -15.41 -3.90
C PRO A 181 -3.62 -16.68 -4.51
N SER A 182 -3.30 -17.85 -3.94
CA SER A 182 -3.84 -19.14 -4.36
C SER A 182 -5.34 -19.26 -4.15
N LEU A 183 -5.88 -18.68 -3.07
CA LEU A 183 -7.32 -18.63 -2.82
C LEU A 183 -8.01 -17.61 -3.74
N ARG A 184 -7.41 -16.44 -3.94
CA ARG A 184 -7.92 -15.40 -4.85
C ARG A 184 -8.06 -15.94 -6.27
N ALA A 185 -7.08 -16.70 -6.76
CA ALA A 185 -7.11 -17.33 -8.08
C ALA A 185 -8.26 -18.34 -8.25
N ARG A 186 -8.73 -18.98 -7.17
CA ARG A 186 -9.91 -19.86 -7.18
C ARG A 186 -11.23 -19.09 -7.33
N PHE A 187 -11.27 -17.84 -6.89
CA PHE A 187 -12.47 -16.99 -7.03
C PHE A 187 -12.63 -16.43 -8.44
N GLY A 188 -11.53 -16.27 -9.18
CA GLY A 188 -11.54 -15.86 -10.59
C GLY A 188 -10.14 -15.72 -11.17
N SER A 189 -10.00 -16.02 -12.46
CA SER A 189 -8.73 -15.94 -13.20
C SER A 189 -8.80 -15.12 -14.49
N HIS A 190 -9.99 -14.68 -14.90
CA HIS A 190 -10.17 -13.95 -16.15
C HIS A 190 -9.72 -12.47 -16.06
N ALA A 191 -9.33 -11.88 -17.18
CA ALA A 191 -8.76 -10.51 -17.22
C ALA A 191 -9.66 -9.45 -16.56
N LYS A 192 -10.98 -9.50 -16.76
CA LYS A 192 -11.94 -8.60 -16.10
C LYS A 192 -11.91 -8.72 -14.56
N PHE A 193 -11.69 -9.90 -14.00
CA PHE A 193 -11.60 -10.09 -12.56
C PHE A 193 -10.29 -9.49 -12.04
N ALA A 194 -9.16 -9.83 -12.67
CA ALA A 194 -7.86 -9.25 -12.32
C ALA A 194 -7.87 -7.71 -12.39
N HIS A 195 -8.49 -7.14 -13.43
CA HIS A 195 -8.65 -5.69 -13.56
C HIS A 195 -9.45 -5.09 -12.41
N ARG A 196 -10.60 -5.68 -12.04
CA ARG A 196 -11.41 -5.17 -10.92
C ARG A 196 -10.71 -5.33 -9.57
N VAL A 197 -9.95 -6.40 -9.37
CA VAL A 197 -9.13 -6.61 -8.17
C VAL A 197 -8.09 -5.49 -8.05
N ARG A 198 -7.41 -5.14 -9.15
CA ARG A 198 -6.49 -3.99 -9.18
C ARG A 198 -7.20 -2.66 -8.89
N GLN A 199 -8.36 -2.42 -9.50
CA GLN A 199 -9.17 -1.22 -9.21
C GLN A 199 -9.60 -1.13 -7.75
N ALA A 200 -9.75 -2.26 -7.05
CA ALA A 200 -10.05 -2.30 -5.63
C ALA A 200 -8.81 -2.05 -4.73
N GLY A 201 -7.65 -1.76 -5.31
CA GLY A 201 -6.42 -1.47 -4.58
C GLY A 201 -5.63 -2.70 -4.14
N VAL A 202 -5.95 -3.88 -4.69
CA VAL A 202 -5.16 -5.10 -4.50
C VAL A 202 -4.03 -5.14 -5.52
N ILE A 203 -2.80 -5.06 -5.03
CA ILE A 203 -1.56 -4.96 -5.79
C ILE A 203 -0.64 -6.07 -5.30
N GLU A 204 0.03 -6.73 -6.23
CA GLU A 204 0.88 -7.88 -5.93
C GLU A 204 2.11 -7.51 -5.08
N GLY A 205 2.68 -6.33 -5.31
CA GLY A 205 3.76 -5.80 -4.50
C GLY A 205 4.22 -4.40 -4.92
N PRO A 206 5.19 -3.82 -4.19
CA PRO A 206 5.71 -2.48 -4.46
C PRO A 206 6.31 -2.32 -5.86
N ALA A 207 6.92 -3.35 -6.44
CA ALA A 207 7.43 -3.31 -7.82
C ALA A 207 6.32 -3.03 -8.85
N GLN A 208 5.19 -3.75 -8.76
CA GLN A 208 4.04 -3.52 -9.62
C GLN A 208 3.40 -2.16 -9.36
N TYR A 209 3.37 -1.70 -8.11
CA TYR A 209 2.89 -0.36 -7.77
C TYR A 209 3.74 0.73 -8.42
N ALA A 210 5.06 0.63 -8.28
CA ALA A 210 6.01 1.57 -8.85
C ALA A 210 5.91 1.68 -10.38
N THR A 211 5.66 0.56 -11.06
CA THR A 211 5.74 0.49 -12.53
C THR A 211 4.41 0.64 -13.25
N ALA A 212 3.29 0.28 -12.63
CA ALA A 212 1.99 0.22 -13.32
C ALA A 212 0.94 1.21 -12.79
N TRP A 213 1.16 1.83 -11.62
CA TRP A 213 0.18 2.76 -11.07
C TRP A 213 0.45 4.21 -11.49
N SER A 214 -0.64 4.98 -11.52
CA SER A 214 -0.65 6.38 -11.89
C SER A 214 -1.58 7.19 -10.98
N PRO A 215 -1.38 8.51 -10.87
CA PRO A 215 -0.27 9.29 -11.44
C PRO A 215 1.06 9.08 -10.71
N ALA A 216 2.17 9.25 -11.43
CA ALA A 216 3.54 9.07 -10.94
C ALA A 216 3.83 9.83 -9.64
N SER A 217 3.33 11.06 -9.52
CA SER A 217 3.49 11.89 -8.31
C SER A 217 2.96 11.22 -7.05
N LYS A 218 1.76 10.63 -7.10
CA LYS A 218 1.16 9.94 -5.95
C LYS A 218 1.92 8.67 -5.60
N VAL A 219 2.35 7.91 -6.61
CA VAL A 219 3.14 6.69 -6.42
C VAL A 219 4.47 7.02 -5.75
N LEU A 220 5.21 7.99 -6.29
CA LEU A 220 6.50 8.41 -5.74
C LEU A 220 6.37 9.03 -4.36
N GLN A 221 5.29 9.76 -4.09
CA GLN A 221 5.04 10.30 -2.75
C GLN A 221 4.84 9.18 -1.73
N VAL A 222 4.09 8.14 -2.07
CA VAL A 222 3.93 6.94 -1.21
C VAL A 222 5.26 6.22 -1.03
N LEU A 223 6.01 5.99 -2.12
CA LEU A 223 7.30 5.30 -2.08
C LEU A 223 8.37 6.08 -1.30
N SER A 224 8.32 7.41 -1.31
CA SER A 224 9.22 8.26 -0.51
C SER A 224 9.10 8.02 1.00
N LEU A 225 7.97 7.48 1.46
CA LEU A 225 7.75 7.09 2.85
C LEU A 225 8.09 5.62 3.11
N GLY A 226 8.42 4.84 2.07
CA GLY A 226 8.56 3.39 2.17
C GLY A 226 9.69 2.95 3.09
N ARG A 227 10.82 3.67 3.15
CA ARG A 227 11.91 3.37 4.09
C ARG A 227 11.52 3.54 5.57
N THR A 228 10.46 4.30 5.85
CA THR A 228 9.95 4.53 7.20
C THR A 228 8.74 3.64 7.50
N LEU A 229 7.84 3.48 6.54
CA LEU A 229 6.53 2.83 6.74
C LEU A 229 6.52 1.34 6.37
N PHE A 230 7.31 0.90 5.40
CA PHE A 230 7.38 -0.48 4.94
C PHE A 230 8.80 -0.85 4.46
N PRO A 231 9.83 -0.66 5.31
CA PRO A 231 11.24 -0.82 4.93
C PRO A 231 11.57 -2.21 4.37
N THR A 232 10.85 -3.25 4.79
CA THR A 232 11.07 -4.62 4.31
C THR A 232 10.66 -4.78 2.84
N ARG A 233 9.70 -3.98 2.37
CA ARG A 233 9.06 -4.15 1.04
C ARG A 233 9.49 -3.08 0.03
N VAL A 234 9.90 -1.88 0.46
CA VAL A 234 10.22 -0.76 -0.45
C VAL A 234 11.32 -1.09 -1.46
N ARG A 235 12.26 -1.97 -1.11
CA ARG A 235 13.35 -2.41 -2.00
C ARG A 235 12.85 -2.98 -3.32
N GLU A 236 11.71 -3.67 -3.33
CA GLU A 236 11.11 -4.20 -4.57
C GLU A 236 10.75 -3.09 -5.56
N ALA A 237 10.31 -1.93 -5.06
CA ALA A 237 10.05 -0.75 -5.89
C ALA A 237 11.35 -0.07 -6.34
N GLU A 238 12.33 0.06 -5.44
CA GLU A 238 13.65 0.62 -5.75
C GLU A 238 14.34 -0.20 -6.86
N ASP A 239 14.37 -1.53 -6.73
CA ASP A 239 15.00 -2.44 -7.69
C ASP A 239 14.30 -2.42 -9.06
N ALA A 240 12.96 -2.27 -9.07
CA ALA A 240 12.20 -2.17 -10.32
C ALA A 240 12.42 -0.84 -11.06
N LEU A 241 12.65 0.26 -10.33
CA LEU A 241 12.82 1.59 -10.92
C LEU A 241 14.29 1.92 -11.22
N ARG A 242 15.25 1.34 -10.49
CA ARG A 242 16.67 1.66 -10.60
C ARG A 242 17.23 1.56 -12.03
N PRO A 243 16.95 0.51 -12.83
CA PRO A 243 17.44 0.45 -14.21
C PRO A 243 16.91 1.61 -15.05
N LEU A 244 15.60 1.89 -14.97
CA LEU A 244 14.96 2.97 -15.73
C LEU A 244 15.52 4.34 -15.38
N VAL A 245 15.73 4.60 -14.08
CA VAL A 245 16.30 5.86 -13.62
C VAL A 245 17.74 6.02 -14.10
N ARG A 246 18.55 4.97 -14.03
CA ARG A 246 19.94 5.00 -14.52
C ARG A 246 20.01 5.22 -16.03
N ASP A 247 19.19 4.51 -16.79
CA ASP A 247 19.25 4.54 -18.26
C ASP A 247 18.72 5.86 -18.85
N HIS A 248 17.67 6.44 -18.25
CA HIS A 248 17.01 7.62 -18.82
C HIS A 248 17.40 8.94 -18.15
N LEU A 249 17.70 8.93 -16.84
CA LEU A 249 18.09 10.13 -16.10
C LEU A 249 19.58 10.12 -15.81
N GLY A 250 20.08 9.08 -15.14
CA GLY A 250 21.50 8.92 -14.82
C GLY A 250 22.13 10.19 -14.25
N ASP A 251 23.25 10.59 -14.82
CA ASP A 251 23.98 11.82 -14.54
C ASP A 251 23.53 13.04 -15.36
N ARG A 252 22.47 12.90 -16.19
CA ARG A 252 21.98 13.95 -17.09
C ARG A 252 21.17 14.99 -16.33
N GLU A 253 21.84 16.04 -15.87
CA GLU A 253 21.25 17.14 -15.11
C GLU A 253 20.01 17.76 -15.77
N ASP A 254 19.98 17.88 -17.10
CA ASP A 254 18.83 18.43 -17.83
C ASP A 254 17.62 17.49 -17.82
N ALA A 255 17.82 16.17 -17.83
CA ALA A 255 16.73 15.20 -17.68
C ALA A 255 16.07 15.30 -16.29
N TRP A 256 16.88 15.52 -15.25
CA TRP A 256 16.39 15.81 -13.90
C TRP A 256 15.60 17.11 -13.84
N ALA A 257 16.05 18.16 -14.53
CA ALA A 257 15.32 19.43 -14.61
C ALA A 257 13.95 19.28 -15.29
N VAL A 258 13.88 18.55 -16.40
CA VAL A 258 12.62 18.23 -17.07
C VAL A 258 11.70 17.42 -16.14
N LEU A 259 12.23 16.38 -15.47
CA LEU A 259 11.45 15.58 -14.53
C LEU A 259 10.83 16.45 -13.42
N ALA A 260 11.61 17.36 -12.83
CA ALA A 260 11.14 18.26 -11.78
C ALA A 260 9.99 19.18 -12.26
N GLN A 261 10.00 19.58 -13.53
CA GLN A 261 8.91 20.36 -14.14
C GLN A 261 7.65 19.52 -14.41
N LEU A 262 7.81 18.26 -14.81
CA LEU A 262 6.70 17.39 -15.19
C LEU A 262 6.03 16.71 -14.00
N ILE A 263 6.76 16.40 -12.92
CA ILE A 263 6.31 15.49 -11.87
C ILE A 263 4.96 15.88 -11.24
N GLY A 264 4.69 17.17 -11.08
CA GLY A 264 3.45 17.67 -10.46
C GLY A 264 2.21 17.52 -11.34
N THR A 265 2.37 17.51 -12.67
CA THR A 265 1.26 17.56 -13.64
C THR A 265 1.13 16.28 -14.46
N PHE A 266 2.17 15.44 -14.49
CA PHE A 266 2.21 14.20 -15.27
C PHE A 266 1.20 13.16 -14.77
N GLN A 267 0.29 12.73 -15.65
CA GLN A 267 -0.79 11.79 -15.33
C GLN A 267 -0.43 10.32 -15.55
N GLY A 268 0.69 10.04 -16.23
CA GLY A 268 1.15 8.69 -16.49
C GLY A 268 1.82 8.03 -15.28
N SER A 269 2.34 6.83 -15.52
CA SER A 269 3.12 6.02 -14.59
C SER A 269 4.54 6.57 -14.37
N VAL A 270 5.24 6.05 -13.35
CA VAL A 270 6.64 6.45 -13.08
C VAL A 270 7.56 6.10 -14.25
N PRO A 271 7.50 4.90 -14.87
CA PRO A 271 8.31 4.61 -16.07
C PRO A 271 8.07 5.60 -17.20
N GLU A 272 6.80 5.93 -17.50
CA GLU A 272 6.48 6.90 -18.56
C GLU A 272 7.03 8.29 -18.24
N LEU A 273 6.97 8.74 -16.99
CA LEU A 273 7.55 10.03 -16.56
C LEU A 273 9.06 10.05 -16.76
N VAL A 274 9.75 8.99 -16.29
CA VAL A 274 11.21 8.85 -16.36
C VAL A 274 11.69 8.81 -17.81
N ILE A 275 11.06 7.99 -18.65
CA ILE A 275 11.36 7.89 -20.08
C ILE A 275 11.12 9.22 -20.80
N THR A 276 9.99 9.87 -20.52
CA THR A 276 9.62 11.16 -21.14
C THR A 276 10.63 12.25 -20.77
N ALA A 277 11.01 12.35 -19.49
CA ALA A 277 11.99 13.33 -19.05
C ALA A 277 13.36 13.11 -19.72
N GLY A 278 13.80 11.85 -19.82
CA GLY A 278 15.03 11.49 -20.50
C GLY A 278 15.02 11.69 -22.02
N ALA A 279 13.83 11.67 -22.66
CA ALA A 279 13.69 11.88 -24.09
C ALA A 279 13.60 13.37 -24.50
N ILE A 280 13.15 14.23 -23.59
CA ILE A 280 13.03 15.68 -23.84
C ILE A 280 14.36 16.41 -23.65
N ALA A 281 15.16 15.96 -22.69
CA ALA A 281 16.49 16.52 -22.41
C ALA A 281 17.54 16.07 -23.43
#